data_AF-A0AAE1BWC2-F1
#
_entry.id   AF-A0AAE1BWC2-F1
#
_cell.length_a   1.000
_cell.length_b   1.000
_cell.length_c   1.000
_cell.angle_alpha   90.00
_cell.angle_beta   90.00
_cell.angle_gamma   90.00
#
_symmetry.space_group_name_H-M   'P 1'
#
loop_
_entity.id
_entity.type
_entity.pdbx_description
1 polymer ?
#
loop_
_entity_poly.entity_id
_entity_poly.type
_entity_poly.pdbx_seq_one_letter_code
_entity_poly.pdbx_strand_id
1 'polypeptide(L)'
;MNEEKCRGGRCDRPTQQQQHGDDEAKLGTWLSHLCPQYNNVKKYQSLSSRGYKKLTWKPPSEDTIFFLHTSCTVSLTIREQVLTGLNRVEVAWLDLDQVFNKEPLRSWHTHRHWFTTVPGQGNVATVVSDAARLELLRQYGGTYLDLDAITLRPLPTDANFLSRISDSLIANAILSFSPRHKLMQNVVEDIPNKFNSLSYTSIGADLLTHHLHQLCPQNITILNSVSPHLSEVCGDVTVFPAPIFLPFSNGTDLKDIFTEGRGTSY
;
A
#
# COMPACT_ATOMS: atom_id res chain seq x y z
N MET A 1 35.88 -6.37 19.03
CA MET A 1 36.47 -7.31 19.98
C MET A 1 35.86 -6.96 21.33
N ASN A 2 34.72 -7.57 21.67
CA ASN A 2 33.96 -7.21 22.87
C ASN A 2 34.50 -8.01 24.06
N GLU A 3 34.92 -7.31 25.12
CA GLU A 3 35.36 -7.92 26.36
C GLU A 3 34.17 -8.58 27.09
N GLU A 4 34.25 -9.89 27.29
CA GLU A 4 33.31 -10.65 28.13
C GLU A 4 33.50 -10.25 29.60
N LYS A 5 32.50 -9.61 30.20
CA LYS A 5 32.46 -9.39 31.65
C LYS A 5 32.05 -10.69 32.35
N CYS A 6 33.01 -11.55 32.67
CA CYS A 6 32.76 -12.68 33.56
C CYS A 6 32.98 -12.25 35.03
N ARG A 7 31.97 -12.45 35.90
CA ARG A 7 32.09 -12.37 37.36
C ARG A 7 31.71 -13.74 37.96
N GLY A 8 32.58 -14.29 38.80
CA GLY A 8 32.24 -15.45 39.64
C GLY A 8 32.01 -16.78 38.89
N GLY A 9 32.71 -17.03 37.78
CA GLY A 9 32.72 -18.34 37.12
C GLY A 9 31.47 -18.69 36.31
N ARG A 10 30.57 -17.74 36.07
CA ARG A 10 29.45 -17.88 35.13
C ARG A 10 29.56 -16.79 34.06
N CYS A 11 29.82 -17.18 32.82
CA CYS A 11 29.80 -16.27 31.68
C CYS A 11 28.43 -16.38 31.03
N ASP A 12 27.58 -15.38 31.28
CA ASP A 12 26.26 -15.30 30.64
C ASP A 12 26.47 -14.94 29.17
N ARG A 13 26.34 -15.93 28.28
CA ARG A 13 26.20 -15.65 26.84
C ARG A 13 24.84 -14.99 26.63
N PRO A 14 24.75 -13.85 25.93
CA PRO A 14 23.46 -13.32 25.52
C PRO A 14 22.72 -14.42 24.76
N THR A 15 21.50 -14.72 25.20
CA THR A 15 20.62 -15.61 24.45
C THR A 15 20.32 -14.95 23.10
N GLN A 16 20.07 -15.73 22.04
CA GLN A 16 19.73 -15.17 20.72
C GLN A 16 18.55 -14.18 20.78
N GLN A 17 17.64 -14.34 21.76
CA GLN A 17 16.55 -13.38 22.05
C GLN A 17 17.04 -12.02 22.58
N GLN A 18 18.10 -11.97 23.38
CA GLN A 18 18.70 -10.72 23.85
C GLN A 18 19.45 -9.97 22.74
N GLN A 19 20.16 -10.69 21.86
CA GLN A 19 20.80 -10.08 20.68
C GLN A 19 19.76 -9.53 19.70
N HIS A 20 18.65 -10.24 19.49
CA HIS A 20 17.55 -9.75 18.64
C HIS A 20 16.88 -8.50 19.24
N GLY A 21 16.64 -8.47 20.55
CA GLY A 21 16.06 -7.31 21.23
C GLY A 21 16.97 -6.07 21.23
N ASP A 22 18.29 -6.26 21.32
CA ASP A 22 19.27 -5.17 21.26
C ASP A 22 19.44 -4.59 19.83
N ASP A 23 19.20 -5.39 18.79
CA ASP A 23 19.20 -4.92 17.40
C ASP A 23 17.86 -4.27 16.99
N GLU A 24 16.73 -4.73 17.55
CA GLU A 24 15.42 -4.05 17.44
C GLU A 24 15.42 -2.66 18.09
N ALA A 25 16.04 -2.51 19.26
CA ALA A 25 16.16 -1.22 19.95
C ALA A 25 17.03 -0.21 19.18
N LYS A 26 17.90 -0.66 18.26
CA LYS A 26 18.74 0.20 17.41
C LYS A 26 18.05 0.68 16.14
N LEU A 27 16.99 0.00 15.69
CA LEU A 27 16.39 0.24 14.37
C LEU A 27 15.50 1.48 14.30
N GLY A 28 15.11 2.06 15.44
CA GLY A 28 14.31 3.29 15.51
C GLY A 28 12.93 3.18 14.86
N THR A 29 12.12 4.23 14.99
CA THR A 29 10.83 4.36 14.28
C THR A 29 11.06 4.43 12.76
N TRP A 30 10.10 4.00 11.94
CA TRP A 30 10.14 4.18 10.47
C TRP A 30 10.50 5.62 10.10
N LEU A 31 9.90 6.56 10.84
CA LEU A 31 10.20 7.97 10.80
C LEU A 31 11.66 8.30 11.10
N SER A 32 12.27 7.71 12.12
CA SER A 32 13.68 8.00 12.43
C SER A 32 14.63 7.50 11.34
N HIS A 33 14.25 6.44 10.61
CA HIS A 33 15.05 5.87 9.53
C HIS A 33 14.99 6.72 8.25
N LEU A 34 13.80 7.14 7.81
CA LEU A 34 13.64 7.95 6.59
C LEU A 34 13.77 9.45 6.84
N CYS A 35 13.60 9.86 8.09
CA CYS A 35 13.51 11.25 8.48
C CYS A 35 14.40 11.47 9.72
N PRO A 36 15.73 11.46 9.58
CA PRO A 36 16.65 11.64 10.71
C PRO A 36 16.42 12.95 11.49
N GLN A 37 15.82 13.94 10.82
CA GLN A 37 15.43 15.23 11.42
C GLN A 37 14.12 15.17 12.24
N TYR A 38 13.37 14.07 12.20
CA TYR A 38 12.13 13.90 12.94
C TYR A 38 12.36 13.99 14.45
N ASN A 39 13.48 13.46 14.96
CA ASN A 39 13.84 13.55 16.39
C ASN A 39 14.08 15.00 16.88
N ASN A 40 14.18 15.99 15.98
CA ASN A 40 14.21 17.42 16.32
C ASN A 40 12.80 18.04 16.36
N VAL A 41 11.83 17.34 16.95
CA VAL A 41 10.37 17.63 16.95
C VAL A 41 10.00 19.07 17.39
N LYS A 42 10.87 19.82 18.09
CA LYS A 42 10.59 21.24 18.39
C LYS A 42 10.57 22.14 17.14
N LYS A 43 11.24 21.76 16.04
CA LYS A 43 11.27 22.53 14.79
C LYS A 43 10.20 22.09 13.79
N TYR A 44 9.72 20.85 13.86
CA TYR A 44 8.62 20.36 13.01
C TYR A 44 7.24 20.74 13.55
N GLN A 45 7.09 20.94 14.87
CA GLN A 45 5.89 21.56 15.43
C GLN A 45 5.68 23.00 14.90
N SER A 46 6.73 23.70 14.44
CA SER A 46 6.59 25.00 13.77
C SER A 46 6.23 24.91 12.27
N LEU A 47 6.07 23.71 11.70
CA LEU A 47 5.38 23.52 10.42
C LEU A 47 3.87 23.36 10.59
N SER A 48 3.38 23.08 11.81
CA SER A 48 1.95 23.22 12.12
C SER A 48 1.48 24.68 12.00
N SER A 49 2.38 25.65 12.18
CA SER A 49 2.13 27.07 11.89
C SER A 49 2.07 27.41 10.38
N ARG A 50 2.33 26.45 9.48
CA ARG A 50 2.10 26.57 8.02
C ARG A 50 0.86 25.82 7.53
N GLY A 51 -0.05 25.42 8.43
CA GLY A 51 -1.38 24.92 8.04
C GLY A 51 -1.56 23.40 8.05
N TYR A 52 -0.55 22.62 8.46
CA TYR A 52 -0.73 21.18 8.65
C TYR A 52 -1.49 20.89 9.95
N LYS A 53 -2.80 20.67 9.81
CA LYS A 53 -3.63 20.15 10.91
C LYS A 53 -3.28 18.68 11.12
N LYS A 54 -3.02 18.29 12.37
CA LYS A 54 -3.14 16.89 12.79
C LYS A 54 -4.55 16.43 12.42
N LEU A 55 -4.66 15.57 11.42
CA LEU A 55 -5.94 15.02 11.00
C LEU A 55 -6.50 14.23 12.18
N THR A 56 -7.50 14.79 12.84
CA THR A 56 -8.39 14.01 13.67
C THR A 56 -9.24 13.24 12.69
N TRP A 57 -9.04 11.91 12.62
CA TRP A 57 -9.82 11.08 11.72
C TRP A 57 -11.30 11.28 12.05
N LYS A 58 -11.97 11.97 11.14
CA LYS A 58 -13.42 11.98 10.96
C LYS A 58 -13.61 11.37 9.58
N PRO A 59 -14.66 10.57 9.36
CA PRO A 59 -15.01 10.15 8.01
C PRO A 59 -15.02 11.40 7.12
N PRO A 60 -14.15 11.50 6.09
CA PRO A 60 -14.15 12.64 5.20
C PRO A 60 -15.54 12.75 4.56
N SER A 61 -15.92 13.95 4.10
CA SER A 61 -16.99 14.02 3.10
C SER A 61 -16.63 13.08 1.95
N GLU A 62 -17.62 12.43 1.33
CA GLU A 62 -17.45 11.48 0.19
C GLU A 62 -16.63 12.07 -0.97
N ASP A 63 -16.40 13.38 -0.96
CA ASP A 63 -15.74 14.18 -2.00
C ASP A 63 -14.22 14.43 -1.83
N THR A 64 -13.57 14.07 -0.71
CA THR A 64 -12.13 14.40 -0.48
C THR A 64 -11.19 13.29 -0.92
N ILE A 65 -10.21 13.61 -1.78
CA ILE A 65 -9.16 12.71 -2.24
C ILE A 65 -7.88 12.93 -1.42
N PHE A 66 -7.33 11.87 -0.85
CA PHE A 66 -6.04 11.93 -0.15
C PHE A 66 -4.90 11.47 -1.05
N PHE A 67 -3.92 12.35 -1.27
CA PHE A 67 -2.61 11.96 -1.79
C PHE A 67 -1.72 11.53 -0.63
N LEU A 68 -1.48 10.23 -0.52
CA LEU A 68 -0.70 9.63 0.57
C LEU A 68 0.79 9.55 0.22
N HIS A 69 1.65 10.00 1.14
CA HIS A 69 3.10 9.86 0.99
C HIS A 69 3.78 9.45 2.30
N THR A 70 4.82 8.62 2.22
CA THR A 70 5.59 8.16 3.39
C THR A 70 6.90 8.95 3.60
N SER A 71 7.37 9.68 2.59
CA SER A 71 8.59 10.51 2.68
C SER A 71 8.36 11.79 3.47
N CYS A 72 9.32 12.16 4.34
CA CYS A 72 9.29 13.43 5.09
C CYS A 72 9.91 14.61 4.34
N THR A 73 10.57 14.39 3.20
CA THR A 73 10.99 15.52 2.39
C THR A 73 9.76 16.05 1.66
N VAL A 74 9.11 17.03 2.27
CA VAL A 74 8.15 17.95 1.62
C VAL A 74 8.89 18.86 0.63
N SER A 75 10.03 18.43 0.06
CA SER A 75 10.41 18.92 -1.26
C SER A 75 9.40 18.30 -2.21
N LEU A 76 8.17 18.83 -2.15
CA LEU A 76 7.17 18.71 -3.18
C LEU A 76 7.94 19.15 -4.41
N THR A 77 8.35 18.17 -5.21
CA THR A 77 8.74 18.40 -6.57
C THR A 77 7.62 19.21 -7.23
N ILE A 78 7.89 19.83 -8.36
CA ILE A 78 6.87 20.61 -9.09
C ILE A 78 5.56 19.80 -9.23
N ARG A 79 5.66 18.46 -9.34
CA ARG A 79 4.54 17.52 -9.35
C ARG A 79 3.63 17.61 -8.12
N GLU A 80 4.16 17.56 -6.89
CA GLU A 80 3.29 17.58 -5.71
C GLU A 80 2.78 18.99 -5.36
N GLN A 81 3.45 20.06 -5.83
CA GLN A 81 2.92 21.42 -5.70
C GLN A 81 1.63 21.62 -6.50
N VAL A 82 1.55 21.03 -7.70
CA VAL A 82 0.32 21.04 -8.52
C VAL A 82 -0.84 20.40 -7.76
N LEU A 83 -0.60 19.31 -7.03
CA LEU A 83 -1.64 18.61 -6.27
C LEU A 83 -2.25 19.48 -5.17
N THR A 84 -1.42 20.28 -4.48
CA THR A 84 -1.91 21.21 -3.43
C THR A 84 -2.79 22.34 -3.98
N GLY A 85 -2.75 22.60 -5.29
CA GLY A 85 -3.62 23.56 -5.96
C GLY A 85 -4.94 22.98 -6.46
N LEU A 86 -5.12 21.66 -6.42
CA LEU A 86 -6.36 21.00 -6.84
C LEU A 86 -7.42 21.10 -5.75
N ASN A 87 -8.64 21.44 -6.14
CA ASN A 87 -9.76 21.44 -5.21
C ASN A 87 -10.04 20.01 -4.75
N ARG A 88 -10.35 19.84 -3.45
CA ARG A 88 -10.68 18.54 -2.81
C ARG A 88 -9.56 17.51 -2.78
N VAL A 89 -8.32 17.89 -3.10
CA VAL A 89 -7.14 17.04 -2.92
C VAL A 89 -6.39 17.49 -1.67
N GLU A 90 -6.23 16.58 -0.72
CA GLU A 90 -5.43 16.79 0.48
C GLU A 90 -4.18 15.92 0.43
N VAL A 91 -3.01 16.54 0.68
CA VAL A 91 -1.76 15.80 0.84
C VAL A 91 -1.65 15.34 2.28
N ALA A 92 -1.60 14.02 2.49
CA ALA A 92 -1.50 13.42 3.80
C ALA A 92 -0.24 12.56 3.93
N TRP A 93 0.50 12.81 5.01
CA TRP A 93 1.66 12.02 5.36
C TRP A 93 1.25 10.75 6.09
N LEU A 94 1.79 9.61 5.66
CA LEU A 94 1.45 8.28 6.16
C LEU A 94 2.55 7.76 7.09
N ASP A 95 2.23 7.66 8.38
CA ASP A 95 3.08 7.06 9.40
C ASP A 95 2.92 5.54 9.40
N LEU A 96 3.89 4.80 8.86
CA LEU A 96 3.81 3.34 8.84
C LEU A 96 3.87 2.72 10.24
N ASP A 97 4.51 3.38 11.21
CA ASP A 97 4.48 2.91 12.59
C ASP A 97 3.06 3.00 13.17
N GLN A 98 2.20 3.89 12.65
CA GLN A 98 0.78 3.96 13.03
C GLN A 98 -0.10 3.05 12.19
N VAL A 99 0.15 2.94 10.88
CA VAL A 99 -0.63 2.06 9.99
C VAL A 99 -0.48 0.60 10.44
N PHE A 100 0.73 0.18 10.79
CA PHE A 100 1.04 -1.19 11.16
C PHE A 100 1.20 -1.40 12.68
N ASN A 101 0.56 -0.58 13.52
CA ASN A 101 0.70 -0.69 14.98
C ASN A 101 -0.08 -1.85 15.62
N LYS A 102 -0.87 -2.58 14.85
CA LYS A 102 -1.75 -3.67 15.33
C LYS A 102 -1.53 -4.95 14.53
N GLU A 103 -1.90 -6.07 15.16
CA GLU A 103 -1.99 -7.34 14.44
C GLU A 103 -3.01 -7.22 13.30
N PRO A 104 -2.76 -7.89 12.16
CA PRO A 104 -1.72 -8.92 11.95
C PRO A 104 -0.35 -8.40 11.49
N LEU A 105 -0.23 -7.10 11.17
CA LEU A 105 0.99 -6.55 10.56
C LEU A 105 2.04 -6.07 11.55
N ARG A 106 1.68 -5.92 12.84
CA ARG A 106 2.59 -5.39 13.86
C ARG A 106 3.90 -6.16 13.93
N SER A 107 3.85 -7.49 14.12
CA SER A 107 5.08 -8.29 14.20
C SER A 107 5.88 -8.20 12.90
N TRP A 108 5.20 -8.33 11.75
CA TRP A 108 5.83 -8.26 10.43
C TRP A 108 6.57 -6.93 10.21
N HIS A 109 5.98 -5.83 10.68
CA HIS A 109 6.54 -4.49 10.58
C HIS A 109 7.63 -4.19 11.61
N THR A 110 7.46 -4.63 12.87
CA THR A 110 8.45 -4.47 13.96
C THR A 110 9.77 -5.15 13.61
N HIS A 111 9.71 -6.39 13.12
CA HIS A 111 10.89 -7.15 12.69
C HIS A 111 11.37 -6.75 11.29
N ARG A 112 10.78 -5.72 10.67
CA ARG A 112 11.26 -5.15 9.40
C ARG A 112 11.32 -6.18 8.26
N HIS A 113 10.43 -7.17 8.23
CA HIS A 113 10.47 -8.25 7.24
C HIS A 113 10.43 -7.73 5.79
N TRP A 114 9.67 -6.66 5.52
CA TRP A 114 9.61 -6.03 4.21
C TRP A 114 10.96 -5.44 3.73
N PHE A 115 11.94 -5.19 4.61
CA PHE A 115 13.28 -4.77 4.20
C PHE A 115 14.13 -5.92 3.65
N THR A 116 13.71 -7.18 3.82
CA THR A 116 14.47 -8.32 3.31
C THR A 116 14.26 -8.55 1.81
N THR A 117 13.46 -7.71 1.13
CA THR A 117 13.26 -7.76 -0.33
C THR A 117 14.60 -7.65 -1.06
N VAL A 118 14.83 -8.55 -2.01
CA VAL A 118 16.08 -8.62 -2.76
C VAL A 118 16.05 -7.59 -3.90
N PRO A 119 17.04 -6.68 -4.00
CA PRO A 119 17.14 -5.74 -5.11
C PRO A 119 17.11 -6.44 -6.47
N GLY A 120 16.29 -5.94 -7.39
CA GLY A 120 16.11 -6.51 -8.74
C GLY A 120 15.10 -7.65 -8.82
N GLN A 121 14.69 -8.24 -7.70
CA GLN A 121 13.58 -9.23 -7.61
C GLN A 121 12.32 -8.60 -7.00
N GLY A 122 12.49 -7.52 -6.24
CA GLY A 122 11.38 -6.66 -5.84
C GLY A 122 11.85 -5.28 -5.41
N ASN A 123 10.88 -4.47 -4.97
CA ASN A 123 11.10 -3.12 -4.48
C ASN A 123 10.41 -2.95 -3.13
N VAL A 124 11.18 -2.55 -2.11
CA VAL A 124 10.66 -2.27 -0.76
C VAL A 124 9.50 -1.29 -0.80
N ALA A 125 9.56 -0.26 -1.65
CA ALA A 125 8.48 0.72 -1.80
C ALA A 125 7.19 0.07 -2.31
N THR A 126 7.28 -0.88 -3.25
CA THR A 126 6.13 -1.63 -3.76
C THR A 126 5.52 -2.50 -2.67
N VAL A 127 6.33 -3.29 -1.97
CA VAL A 127 5.88 -4.17 -0.87
C VAL A 127 5.21 -3.37 0.24
N VAL A 128 5.83 -2.26 0.63
CA VAL A 128 5.28 -1.37 1.66
C VAL A 128 3.99 -0.70 1.19
N SER A 129 3.92 -0.28 -0.08
CA SER A 129 2.71 0.29 -0.67
C SER A 129 1.57 -0.73 -0.70
N ASP A 130 1.84 -1.97 -1.11
CA ASP A 130 0.89 -3.08 -1.10
C ASP A 130 0.31 -3.34 0.29
N ALA A 131 1.18 -3.46 1.30
CA ALA A 131 0.72 -3.67 2.67
C ALA A 131 -0.07 -2.47 3.20
N ALA A 132 0.37 -1.24 2.93
CA ALA A 132 -0.27 -0.03 3.43
C ALA A 132 -1.67 0.16 2.86
N ARG A 133 -1.86 0.02 1.54
CA ARG A 133 -3.18 0.19 0.91
C ARG A 133 -4.18 -0.86 1.40
N LEU A 134 -3.74 -2.11 1.55
CA LEU A 134 -4.59 -3.20 2.02
C LEU A 134 -4.97 -3.00 3.50
N GLU A 135 -4.02 -2.58 4.34
CA GLU A 135 -4.30 -2.30 5.76
C GLU A 135 -5.23 -1.10 5.94
N LEU A 136 -5.05 -0.02 5.16
CA LEU A 136 -5.92 1.14 5.21
C LEU A 136 -7.35 0.79 4.82
N LEU A 137 -7.55 0.04 3.73
CA LEU A 137 -8.88 -0.41 3.30
C LEU A 137 -9.50 -1.39 4.30
N ARG A 138 -8.71 -2.29 4.90
CA ARG A 138 -9.19 -3.18 5.95
C ARG A 138 -9.70 -2.41 7.16
N GLN A 139 -8.97 -1.37 7.60
CA GLN A 139 -9.33 -0.60 8.79
C GLN A 139 -10.47 0.40 8.53
N TYR A 140 -10.40 1.15 7.44
CA TYR A 140 -11.22 2.34 7.21
C TYR A 140 -12.16 2.21 6.00
N GLY A 141 -11.93 1.22 5.13
CA GLY A 141 -12.63 1.11 3.86
C GLY A 141 -12.30 2.26 2.91
N GLY A 142 -13.19 2.47 1.94
CA GLY A 142 -13.05 3.49 0.90
C GLY A 142 -12.44 2.92 -0.37
N THR A 143 -11.91 3.82 -1.21
CA THR A 143 -11.35 3.47 -2.53
C THR A 143 -9.88 3.88 -2.61
N TYR A 144 -9.04 2.96 -3.05
CA TYR A 144 -7.62 3.19 -3.33
C TYR A 144 -7.35 3.13 -4.83
N LEU A 145 -6.45 4.01 -5.29
CA LEU A 145 -5.91 4.01 -6.65
C LEU A 145 -4.40 4.25 -6.61
N ASP A 146 -3.66 3.51 -7.43
CA ASP A 146 -2.28 3.84 -7.76
C ASP A 146 -2.21 5.19 -8.50
N LEU A 147 -1.05 5.85 -8.43
CA LEU A 147 -0.86 7.21 -8.96
C LEU A 147 -0.82 7.29 -10.50
N ASP A 148 -0.75 6.15 -11.17
CA ASP A 148 -0.75 5.98 -12.61
C ASP A 148 -2.09 5.43 -13.13
N ALA A 149 -3.09 5.28 -12.26
CA ALA A 149 -4.45 4.92 -12.66
C ALA A 149 -5.14 6.08 -13.36
N ILE A 150 -5.78 5.79 -14.51
CA ILE A 150 -6.61 6.73 -15.24
C ILE A 150 -8.02 6.18 -15.31
N THR A 151 -8.99 6.94 -14.81
CA THR A 151 -10.40 6.57 -14.85
C THR A 151 -11.10 7.37 -15.94
N LEU A 152 -11.76 6.68 -16.88
CA LEU A 152 -12.52 7.32 -17.96
C LEU A 152 -13.97 7.62 -17.55
N ARG A 153 -14.41 7.06 -16.42
CA ARG A 153 -15.75 7.20 -15.86
C ARG A 153 -15.65 7.39 -14.35
N PRO A 154 -16.66 8.01 -13.71
CA PRO A 154 -16.74 8.06 -12.25
C PRO A 154 -16.60 6.67 -11.64
N LEU A 155 -15.86 6.59 -10.54
CA LEU A 155 -15.72 5.35 -9.77
C LEU A 155 -17.07 4.99 -9.13
N PRO A 156 -17.39 3.70 -9.00
CA PRO A 156 -18.54 3.27 -8.22
C PRO A 156 -18.41 3.74 -6.77
N THR A 157 -19.39 4.51 -6.29
CA THR A 157 -19.57 4.83 -4.87
C THR A 157 -20.42 3.70 -4.26
N ASP A 158 -19.98 3.11 -3.14
CA ASP A 158 -20.69 2.04 -2.39
C ASP A 158 -20.61 0.60 -2.92
N ALA A 159 -19.63 0.28 -3.76
CA ALA A 159 -19.40 -1.10 -4.22
C ALA A 159 -18.09 -1.66 -3.66
N ASN A 160 -18.11 -2.92 -3.19
CA ASN A 160 -16.88 -3.68 -3.01
C ASN A 160 -16.39 -4.10 -4.40
N PHE A 161 -15.25 -3.57 -4.83
CA PHE A 161 -14.72 -3.89 -6.15
C PHE A 161 -13.20 -3.90 -6.21
N LEU A 162 -12.70 -4.53 -7.25
CA LEU A 162 -11.29 -4.49 -7.63
C LEU A 162 -11.16 -4.79 -9.12
N SER A 163 -9.96 -4.68 -9.66
CA SER A 163 -9.71 -4.83 -11.09
C SER A 163 -8.73 -5.95 -11.42
N ARG A 164 -8.98 -6.61 -12.54
CA ARG A 164 -7.97 -7.42 -13.22
C ARG A 164 -6.85 -6.54 -13.77
N ILE A 165 -5.63 -7.06 -13.77
CA ILE A 165 -4.49 -6.50 -14.51
C ILE A 165 -4.14 -7.37 -15.73
N SER A 166 -4.56 -8.63 -15.72
CA SER A 166 -4.49 -9.57 -16.84
C SER A 166 -5.62 -10.60 -16.73
N ASP A 167 -5.72 -11.49 -17.72
CA ASP A 167 -6.69 -12.60 -17.70
C ASP A 167 -6.53 -13.52 -16.48
N SER A 168 -5.34 -13.56 -15.89
CA SER A 168 -4.99 -14.45 -14.78
C SER A 168 -4.78 -13.75 -13.44
N LEU A 169 -4.62 -12.43 -13.42
CA LEU A 169 -4.24 -11.70 -12.22
C LEU A 169 -5.21 -10.58 -11.89
N ILE A 170 -5.52 -10.53 -10.60
CA ILE A 170 -6.20 -9.43 -9.95
C ILE A 170 -5.16 -8.64 -9.16
N ALA A 171 -5.11 -7.33 -9.38
CA ALA A 171 -4.15 -6.46 -8.71
C ALA A 171 -4.83 -5.60 -7.64
N ASN A 172 -4.03 -5.14 -6.68
CA ASN A 172 -4.40 -4.13 -5.69
C ASN A 172 -4.09 -2.70 -6.17
N ALA A 173 -4.07 -2.44 -7.48
CA ALA A 173 -3.82 -1.12 -8.04
C ALA A 173 -5.05 -0.21 -7.93
N ILE A 174 -6.26 -0.78 -8.09
CA ILE A 174 -7.53 -0.09 -7.92
C ILE A 174 -8.51 -1.02 -7.22
N LEU A 175 -8.99 -0.60 -6.07
CA LEU A 175 -9.93 -1.39 -5.28
C LEU A 175 -10.72 -0.51 -4.32
N SER A 176 -11.96 -0.90 -4.06
CA SER A 176 -12.83 -0.29 -3.08
C SER A 176 -13.43 -1.35 -2.19
N PHE A 177 -13.41 -1.12 -0.88
CA PHE A 177 -13.99 -2.05 0.08
C PHE A 177 -14.62 -1.32 1.25
N SER A 178 -15.69 -1.89 1.76
CA SER A 178 -16.26 -1.53 3.05
C SER A 178 -15.25 -1.82 4.16
N PRO A 179 -15.22 -1.02 5.24
CA PRO A 179 -14.33 -1.27 6.36
C PRO A 179 -14.57 -2.66 6.94
N ARG A 180 -13.48 -3.37 7.29
CA ARG A 180 -13.48 -4.73 7.85
C ARG A 180 -14.12 -5.80 6.96
N HIS A 181 -14.20 -5.55 5.65
CA HIS A 181 -14.67 -6.56 4.70
C HIS A 181 -13.86 -7.86 4.82
N LYS A 182 -14.54 -9.02 4.79
CA LYS A 182 -13.93 -10.33 5.11
C LYS A 182 -12.75 -10.67 4.20
N LEU A 183 -12.83 -10.35 2.91
CA LEU A 183 -11.71 -10.55 1.99
C LEU A 183 -10.47 -9.73 2.40
N MET A 184 -10.64 -8.45 2.77
CA MET A 184 -9.53 -7.60 3.20
C MET A 184 -8.91 -8.06 4.52
N GLN A 185 -9.75 -8.56 5.44
CA GLN A 185 -9.29 -9.14 6.70
C GLN A 185 -8.37 -10.34 6.44
N ASN A 186 -8.85 -11.31 5.64
CA ASN A 186 -8.09 -12.52 5.31
C ASN A 186 -6.79 -12.20 4.56
N VAL A 187 -6.85 -11.32 3.55
CA VAL A 187 -5.69 -10.92 2.75
C VAL A 187 -4.60 -10.32 3.64
N VAL A 188 -4.97 -9.39 4.53
CA VAL A 188 -3.99 -8.73 5.39
C VAL A 188 -3.47 -9.67 6.49
N GLU A 189 -4.30 -10.58 6.99
CA GLU A 189 -3.89 -11.62 7.94
C GLU A 189 -2.81 -12.55 7.38
N ASP A 190 -2.86 -12.81 6.07
CA ASP A 190 -1.91 -13.70 5.42
C ASP A 190 -0.60 -13.01 4.96
N ILE A 191 -0.53 -11.67 4.93
CA ILE A 191 0.68 -10.93 4.50
C ILE A 191 1.97 -11.44 5.19
N PRO A 192 2.04 -11.58 6.53
CA PRO A 192 3.26 -12.01 7.19
C PRO A 192 3.76 -13.38 6.74
N ASN A 193 2.83 -14.29 6.41
CA ASN A 193 3.13 -15.66 6.04
C ASN A 193 3.36 -15.83 4.52
N LYS A 194 2.79 -14.95 3.70
CA LYS A 194 2.84 -15.02 2.24
C LYS A 194 3.90 -14.12 1.62
N PHE A 195 4.44 -13.18 2.38
CA PHE A 195 5.53 -12.34 1.94
C PHE A 195 6.72 -13.17 1.46
N ASN A 196 7.10 -12.96 0.19
CA ASN A 196 8.27 -13.56 -0.43
C ASN A 196 9.23 -12.45 -0.87
N SER A 197 10.42 -12.41 -0.30
CA SER A 197 11.44 -11.40 -0.61
C SER A 197 11.95 -11.42 -2.05
N LEU A 198 11.68 -12.49 -2.78
CA LEU A 198 12.05 -12.70 -4.19
C LEU A 198 10.91 -12.36 -5.16
N SER A 199 9.75 -11.92 -4.68
CA SER A 199 8.62 -11.56 -5.55
C SER A 199 7.90 -10.31 -5.06
N TYR A 200 7.89 -9.26 -5.89
CA TYR A 200 7.16 -8.03 -5.62
C TYR A 200 5.64 -8.19 -5.67
N THR A 201 5.10 -9.24 -6.30
CA THR A 201 3.66 -9.50 -6.39
C THR A 201 3.11 -10.32 -5.22
N SER A 202 3.99 -10.89 -4.39
CA SER A 202 3.65 -11.93 -3.40
C SER A 202 2.57 -11.54 -2.39
N ILE A 203 2.52 -10.26 -1.98
CA ILE A 203 1.52 -9.74 -1.03
C ILE A 203 0.51 -8.77 -1.67
N GLY A 204 0.65 -8.55 -2.97
CA GLY A 204 -0.24 -7.73 -3.77
C GLY A 204 -1.11 -8.62 -4.65
N ALA A 205 -0.78 -8.66 -5.94
CA ALA A 205 -1.58 -9.36 -6.95
C ALA A 205 -1.73 -10.87 -6.68
N ASP A 206 -0.65 -11.55 -6.31
CA ASP A 206 -0.68 -13.02 -6.12
C ASP A 206 -1.60 -13.39 -4.94
N LEU A 207 -1.48 -12.63 -3.85
CA LEU A 207 -2.25 -12.87 -2.62
C LEU A 207 -3.74 -12.59 -2.80
N LEU A 208 -4.08 -11.45 -3.42
CA LEU A 208 -5.48 -11.12 -3.72
C LEU A 208 -6.11 -12.15 -4.66
N THR A 209 -5.40 -12.49 -5.72
CA THR A 209 -5.84 -13.49 -6.69
C THR A 209 -6.10 -14.81 -5.99
N HIS A 210 -5.18 -15.26 -5.13
CA HIS A 210 -5.34 -16.48 -4.33
C HIS A 210 -6.61 -16.47 -3.47
N HIS A 211 -6.83 -15.42 -2.67
CA HIS A 211 -7.99 -15.35 -1.80
C HIS A 211 -9.32 -15.26 -2.57
N LEU A 212 -9.36 -14.52 -3.69
CA LEU A 212 -10.56 -14.47 -4.52
C LEU A 212 -10.88 -15.80 -5.19
N HIS A 213 -9.87 -16.52 -5.67
CA HIS A 213 -10.07 -17.87 -6.18
C HIS A 213 -10.58 -18.83 -5.11
N GLN A 214 -10.11 -18.71 -3.87
CA GLN A 214 -10.64 -19.51 -2.76
C GLN A 214 -12.10 -19.19 -2.44
N LEU A 215 -12.48 -17.90 -2.50
CA LEU A 215 -13.85 -17.47 -2.26
C LEU A 215 -14.80 -17.86 -3.39
N CYS A 216 -14.33 -17.78 -4.64
CA CYS A 216 -15.15 -17.98 -5.83
C CYS A 216 -14.47 -18.88 -6.89
N PRO A 217 -14.22 -20.16 -6.55
CA PRO A 217 -13.43 -21.06 -7.40
C PRO A 217 -14.07 -21.37 -8.74
N GLN A 218 -15.38 -21.16 -8.92
CA GLN A 218 -16.08 -21.39 -10.19
C GLN A 218 -16.27 -20.12 -11.03
N ASN A 219 -16.16 -18.92 -10.44
CA ASN A 219 -16.47 -17.66 -11.13
C ASN A 219 -15.20 -16.91 -11.55
N ILE A 220 -14.19 -16.86 -10.70
CA ILE A 220 -12.97 -16.05 -10.93
C ILE A 220 -11.87 -16.87 -11.63
N THR A 221 -12.12 -18.13 -12.00
CA THR A 221 -11.08 -19.17 -12.13
C THR A 221 -11.04 -19.93 -13.45
N ILE A 222 -11.54 -19.37 -14.54
CA ILE A 222 -11.23 -19.95 -15.85
C ILE A 222 -10.29 -19.00 -16.59
N LEU A 223 -9.00 -19.30 -16.46
CA LEU A 223 -7.86 -18.66 -17.15
C LEU A 223 -8.03 -18.56 -18.69
N ASN A 224 -9.09 -19.11 -19.26
CA ASN A 224 -9.34 -19.19 -20.70
C ASN A 224 -10.76 -18.73 -21.12
N SER A 225 -11.59 -18.18 -20.22
CA SER A 225 -12.95 -17.76 -20.59
C SER A 225 -13.44 -16.48 -19.90
N VAL A 226 -12.54 -15.70 -19.30
CA VAL A 226 -12.88 -14.36 -18.85
C VAL A 226 -13.13 -13.50 -20.09
N SER A 227 -14.36 -13.03 -20.27
CA SER A 227 -14.61 -12.05 -21.33
C SER A 227 -13.84 -10.78 -20.98
N PRO A 228 -12.99 -10.25 -21.88
CA PRO A 228 -12.12 -9.10 -21.60
C PRO A 228 -12.89 -7.80 -21.33
N HIS A 229 -14.22 -7.83 -21.45
CA HIS A 229 -15.10 -6.66 -21.32
C HIS A 229 -16.21 -6.84 -20.28
N LEU A 230 -16.36 -8.03 -19.68
CA LEU A 230 -17.41 -8.27 -18.69
C LEU A 230 -16.85 -8.26 -17.28
N SER A 231 -17.59 -7.65 -16.37
CA SER A 231 -17.30 -7.72 -14.94
C SER A 231 -17.79 -9.05 -14.39
N GLU A 232 -17.01 -9.64 -13.49
CA GLU A 232 -17.39 -10.84 -12.75
C GLU A 232 -17.90 -10.45 -11.36
N VAL A 233 -18.69 -11.34 -10.76
CA VAL A 233 -19.22 -11.14 -9.41
C VAL A 233 -18.82 -12.33 -8.52
N CYS A 234 -18.24 -12.00 -7.37
CA CYS A 234 -17.82 -12.93 -6.34
C CYS A 234 -18.45 -12.53 -5.00
N GLY A 235 -19.61 -13.09 -4.68
CA GLY A 235 -20.40 -12.64 -3.53
C GLY A 235 -20.85 -11.19 -3.71
N ASP A 236 -20.43 -10.31 -2.81
CA ASP A 236 -20.65 -8.87 -2.87
C ASP A 236 -19.49 -8.10 -3.54
N VAL A 237 -18.46 -8.80 -4.04
CA VAL A 237 -17.31 -8.19 -4.71
C VAL A 237 -17.48 -8.22 -6.23
N THR A 238 -17.39 -7.06 -6.86
CA THR A 238 -17.33 -6.93 -8.32
C THR A 238 -15.88 -6.93 -8.79
N VAL A 239 -15.55 -7.79 -9.75
CA VAL A 239 -14.23 -7.83 -10.39
C VAL A 239 -14.34 -7.22 -11.77
N PHE A 240 -13.81 -6.01 -11.93
CA PHE A 240 -13.82 -5.30 -13.19
C PHE A 240 -12.70 -5.80 -14.12
N PRO A 241 -12.95 -5.88 -15.44
CA PRO A 241 -11.92 -6.21 -16.41
C PRO A 241 -10.89 -5.08 -16.54
N ALA A 242 -9.65 -5.45 -16.90
CA ALA A 242 -8.52 -4.52 -17.00
C ALA A 242 -8.79 -3.26 -17.86
N PRO A 243 -9.45 -3.34 -19.04
CA PRO A 243 -9.63 -2.17 -19.91
C PRO A 243 -10.44 -1.02 -19.31
N ILE A 244 -11.21 -1.23 -18.24
CA ILE A 244 -11.96 -0.15 -17.58
C ILE A 244 -11.01 0.83 -16.86
N PHE A 245 -9.89 0.32 -16.35
CA PHE A 245 -9.00 1.03 -15.44
C PHE A 245 -7.56 1.16 -15.96
N LEU A 246 -7.19 0.28 -16.88
CA LEU A 246 -5.94 0.28 -17.61
C LEU A 246 -6.26 0.40 -19.10
N PRO A 247 -6.84 1.54 -19.54
CA PRO A 247 -7.38 1.68 -20.90
C PRO A 247 -6.30 1.73 -21.98
N PHE A 248 -5.01 1.78 -21.61
CA PHE A 248 -3.90 1.96 -22.54
C PHE A 248 -2.95 0.76 -22.49
N SER A 249 -2.48 0.35 -23.66
CA SER A 249 -1.52 -0.75 -23.79
C SER A 249 -0.09 -0.28 -23.54
N ASN A 250 0.78 -1.23 -23.20
CA ASN A 250 2.21 -1.00 -23.11
C ASN A 250 2.75 -0.39 -24.41
N GLY A 251 3.33 0.81 -24.32
CA GLY A 251 3.89 1.55 -25.45
C GLY A 251 3.04 2.72 -25.95
N THR A 252 1.87 2.97 -25.36
CA THR A 252 1.10 4.18 -25.65
C THR A 252 1.83 5.41 -25.12
N ASP A 253 2.10 6.41 -25.97
CA ASP A 253 2.63 7.69 -25.50
C ASP A 253 1.50 8.46 -24.81
N LEU A 254 1.55 8.48 -23.48
CA LEU A 254 0.59 9.22 -22.66
C LEU A 254 0.51 10.69 -23.08
N LYS A 255 1.59 11.29 -23.59
CA LYS A 255 1.55 12.68 -24.08
C LYS A 255 0.61 12.85 -25.26
N ASP A 256 0.52 11.86 -26.13
CA ASP A 256 -0.35 11.93 -27.31
C ASP A 256 -1.82 11.85 -26.92
N ILE A 257 -2.15 11.04 -25.89
CA ILE A 257 -3.50 10.96 -25.32
C ILE A 257 -3.95 12.32 -24.76
N PHE A 258 -3.07 13.00 -24.03
CA PHE A 258 -3.38 14.29 -23.42
C PHE A 258 -3.14 15.49 -24.35
N THR A 259 -2.73 15.25 -25.60
CA THR A 259 -2.62 16.33 -26.59
C THR A 259 -3.93 16.45 -27.37
N GLU A 260 -4.52 17.64 -27.33
CA GLU A 260 -5.71 17.96 -28.11
C GLU A 260 -5.53 17.60 -29.59
N GLY A 261 -6.51 16.88 -30.14
CA GLY A 261 -6.52 16.44 -31.55
C GLY A 261 -5.61 15.24 -31.88
N ARG A 262 -4.89 14.66 -30.90
CA ARG A 262 -4.02 13.48 -31.12
C ARG A 262 -4.50 12.19 -30.44
N GLY A 263 -5.58 12.25 -29.68
CA GLY A 263 -6.22 11.04 -29.13
C GLY A 263 -6.85 10.18 -30.22
N THR A 264 -6.61 8.87 -30.18
CA THR A 264 -7.31 7.89 -31.02
C THR A 264 -8.71 7.62 -30.45
N SER A 265 -9.75 7.76 -31.26
CA SER A 265 -11.08 7.29 -30.88
C SER A 265 -11.08 5.75 -30.86
N TYR A 266 -11.36 5.16 -29.70
CA TYR A 266 -11.60 3.73 -29.56
C TYR A 266 -13.09 3.44 -29.54
#